data_AF-A0A485BG35-F1
#
_entry.id   AF-A0A485BG35-F1
#
_cell.length_a   1.000
_cell.length_b   1.000
_cell.length_c   1.000
_cell.angle_alpha   90.00
_cell.angle_beta   90.00
_cell.angle_gamma   90.00
#
_symmetry.space_group_name_H-M   'P 1'
#
loop_
_entity.id
_entity.type
_entity.pdbx_description
1 polymer ?
#
loop_
_entity_poly.entity_id
_entity_poly.type
_entity_poly.pdbx_seq_one_letter_code
_entity_poly.pdbx_strand_id
1 'polypeptide(L)' 'MRHVESDVVNQGWISLQEAGVSIDRNTLAARLIKELRAGLQLFEQDGLAPYLARWEKLDNFLNAR' A
#
# COMPACT_ATOMS: atom_id res chain seq x y z
N MET A 1 -9.05 12.46 -19.54
CA MET A 1 -8.35 11.16 -19.65
C MET A 1 -6.87 11.47 -19.77
N ARG A 2 -6.01 10.98 -18.85
CA ARG A 2 -4.58 11.33 -18.81
C ARG A 2 -3.86 10.61 -19.95
N HIS A 3 -2.95 11.28 -20.66
CA HIS A 3 -2.13 10.65 -21.69
C HIS A 3 -1.09 9.76 -20.99
N VAL A 4 -1.24 8.44 -21.11
CA VAL A 4 -0.24 7.49 -20.66
C VAL A 4 0.75 7.33 -21.80
N GLU A 5 2.02 7.60 -21.55
CA GLU A 5 3.07 7.17 -22.47
C GLU A 5 3.23 5.66 -22.28
N SER A 6 2.56 4.89 -23.14
CA SER A 6 2.56 3.42 -23.12
C SER A 6 3.95 2.81 -23.24
N ASP A 7 4.90 3.56 -23.81
CA ASP A 7 6.30 3.15 -23.93
C ASP A 7 7.05 3.25 -22.59
N VAL A 8 6.53 4.02 -21.63
CA VAL A 8 7.13 4.22 -20.30
C VAL A 8 6.43 3.36 -19.24
N VAL A 9 5.09 3.21 -19.31
CA VAL A 9 4.31 2.36 -18.40
C VAL A 9 3.70 1.22 -19.20
N ASN A 10 4.44 0.10 -19.27
CA ASN A 10 4.12 -1.06 -20.10
C ASN A 10 3.60 -2.28 -19.30
N GLN A 11 3.29 -2.11 -18.01
CA GLN A 11 2.71 -3.14 -17.14
C GLN A 11 1.38 -2.67 -16.54
N GLY A 12 0.64 -3.59 -15.90
CA GLY A 12 -0.60 -3.26 -15.20
C GLY A 12 -0.37 -2.22 -14.10
N TRP A 13 -1.11 -1.12 -14.14
CA TRP A 13 -1.08 -0.04 -13.16
C TRP A 13 -2.51 0.41 -12.84
N ILE A 14 -2.69 1.00 -11.66
CA ILE A 14 -3.96 1.56 -11.21
C ILE A 14 -3.69 2.71 -10.23
N SER A 15 -4.58 3.70 -10.20
CA SER A 15 -4.59 4.75 -9.19
C SER A 15 -5.65 4.53 -8.10
N LEU A 16 -5.48 5.19 -6.95
CA LEU A 16 -6.51 5.19 -5.90
C LEU A 16 -7.87 5.69 -6.42
N GLN A 17 -7.87 6.66 -7.34
CA GLN A 17 -9.09 7.21 -7.93
C GLN A 17 -9.82 6.17 -8.78
N GLU A 18 -9.10 5.37 -9.58
CA GLU A 18 -9.66 4.27 -10.37
C GLU A 18 -10.16 3.12 -9.48
N ALA A 19 -9.59 2.97 -8.28
CA ALA A 19 -10.11 2.08 -7.24
C ALA A 19 -11.30 2.67 -6.43
N GLY A 20 -11.83 3.83 -6.83
CA GLY A 20 -12.96 4.48 -6.16
C GLY A 20 -12.60 5.27 -4.90
N VAL A 21 -11.31 5.48 -4.62
CA VAL A 21 -10.81 6.20 -3.44
C VAL A 21 -10.44 7.65 -3.83
N SER A 22 -11.21 8.60 -3.32
CA SER A 22 -10.91 10.04 -3.41
C SER A 22 -10.37 10.54 -2.07
N ILE A 23 -9.11 10.96 -2.05
CA ILE A 23 -8.44 11.46 -0.85
C ILE A 23 -7.51 12.62 -1.19
N ASP A 24 -7.48 13.64 -0.33
CA ASP A 24 -6.49 14.72 -0.41
C ASP A 24 -5.07 14.19 -0.14
N ARG A 25 -4.09 14.72 -0.88
CA ARG A 25 -2.70 14.24 -0.81
C ARG A 25 -2.05 14.52 0.54
N ASN A 26 -2.30 15.68 1.14
CA ASN A 26 -1.71 16.02 2.44
C ASN A 26 -2.32 15.15 3.54
N THR A 27 -3.62 14.89 3.44
CA THR A 27 -4.35 13.98 4.33
C THR A 27 -3.79 12.55 4.21
N LEU A 28 -3.57 12.05 2.98
CA LEU A 28 -2.96 10.74 2.77
C LEU A 28 -1.55 10.68 3.34
N ALA A 29 -0.70 11.68 3.07
CA ALA A 29 0.67 11.73 3.57
C ALA A 29 0.73 11.75 5.11
N ALA A 30 -0.08 12.58 5.76
CA ALA A 30 -0.15 12.65 7.22
C ALA A 30 -0.58 11.31 7.83
N ARG A 31 -1.58 10.64 7.23
CA ARG A 31 -2.03 9.31 7.67
C ARG A 31 -0.92 8.27 7.51
N LEU A 32 -0.30 8.20 6.34
CA LEU A 32 0.80 7.25 6.09
C LEU A 32 1.95 7.44 7.08
N ILE A 33 2.40 8.68 7.30
CA ILE A 33 3.50 8.97 8.23
C ILE A 33 3.15 8.54 9.65
N LYS A 34 1.93 8.82 10.11
CA LYS A 34 1.45 8.43 11.44
C LYS A 34 1.46 6.90 11.60
N GLU A 35 0.83 6.19 10.67
CA GLU A 35 0.67 4.74 10.76
C GLU A 35 2.03 4.01 10.61
N LEU A 36 2.93 4.50 9.75
CA LEU A 36 4.28 3.95 9.60
C LEU A 36 5.11 4.13 10.87
N ARG A 37 5.05 5.29 11.52
CA ARG A 37 5.76 5.53 12.79
C ARG A 37 5.30 4.58 13.88
N ALA A 38 3.99 4.44 14.05
CA ALA A 38 3.42 3.52 15.03
C ALA A 38 3.80 2.06 14.72
N GLY A 39 3.75 1.67 13.45
CA GLY A 39 4.14 0.33 13.03
C GLY A 39 5.63 0.04 13.27
N LEU A 40 6.51 0.98 12.94
CA LEU A 40 7.96 0.82 13.17
C LEU A 40 8.30 0.74 14.65
N GLN A 41 7.61 1.49 15.52
CA GLN A 41 7.78 1.38 16.97
C GLN A 41 7.36 0.00 17.50
N LEU A 42 6.24 -0.55 17.00
CA LEU A 42 5.80 -1.90 17.36
C LEU A 42 6.78 -2.96 16.85
N PHE A 43 7.29 -2.79 15.64
CA PHE A 43 8.28 -3.70 15.05
C PHE A 43 9.60 -3.70 15.83
N GLU A 44 10.05 -2.53 16.31
CA GLU A 44 11.26 -2.42 17.13
C GLU A 44 11.15 -3.22 18.44
N GLN A 45 9.95 -3.32 19.02
CA GLN A 45 9.70 -4.00 20.29
C GLN A 45 9.46 -5.50 20.12
N ASP A 46 8.61 -5.88 19.17
CA ASP A 46 8.06 -7.24 19.05
C ASP A 46 8.49 -7.98 17.77
N GLY A 47 9.31 -7.33 16.94
CA GLY A 47 9.73 -7.85 15.65
C GLY A 47 8.54 -8.05 14.69
N LEU A 48 8.61 -9.12 13.89
CA LEU A 48 7.57 -9.43 12.89
C LEU A 48 6.31 -10.09 13.47
N ALA A 49 6.35 -10.62 14.69
CA ALA A 49 5.27 -11.48 15.21
C ALA A 49 3.87 -10.84 15.11
N PRO A 50 3.66 -9.53 15.42
CA PRO A 50 2.35 -8.90 15.29
C PRO A 50 1.85 -8.77 13.83
N TYR A 51 2.73 -8.88 12.84
CA TYR A 51 2.43 -8.64 11.42
C TYR A 51 2.12 -9.91 10.63
N LEU A 52 2.57 -11.08 11.08
CA LEU A 52 2.50 -12.33 10.30
C LEU A 52 1.07 -12.70 9.88
N ALA A 53 0.12 -12.67 10.82
CA ALA A 53 -1.28 -12.99 10.53
C ALA A 53 -1.97 -11.96 9.62
N ARG A 54 -1.47 -10.72 9.58
CA ARG A 54 -1.98 -9.67 8.67
C ARG A 54 -1.37 -9.81 7.27
N TRP A 55 -0.10 -10.20 7.18
CA TRP A 55 0.60 -10.47 5.92
C TRP A 55 -0.13 -11.54 5.11
N GLU A 56 -0.42 -12.70 5.71
CA GLU A 56 -1.07 -13.83 5.03
C GLU A 56 -2.38 -13.44 4.34
N LYS A 57 -3.16 -12.54 4.94
CA LYS A 57 -4.44 -12.07 4.41
C LYS A 57 -4.32 -11.06 3.26
N LEU A 58 -3.15 -10.42 3.14
CA LEU A 58 -2.90 -9.34 2.17
C LEU A 58 -1.97 -9.78 1.03
N ASP A 59 -1.45 -11.00 1.09
CA ASP A 59 -0.57 -11.54 0.07
C ASP A 59 -1.37 -11.82 -1.22
N ASN A 60 -1.08 -11.07 -2.27
CA ASN A 60 -1.76 -11.18 -3.56
C ASN A 60 -1.39 -12.45 -4.35
N PHE A 61 -0.30 -13.12 -3.98
CA PHE A 61 0.22 -14.29 -4.69
C PHE A 61 0.13 -15.58 -3.89
N LEU A 62 -0.24 -15.50 -2.61
CA LEU A 62 -0.46 -16.68 -1.78
C LEU A 62 -1.52 -17.58 -2.43
N ASN A 63 -1.12 -18.81 -2.76
CA ASN A 63 -1.95 -19.81 -3.46
C ASN A 63 -2.37 -19.45 -4.90
N ALA A 64 -1.74 -18.44 -5.52
CA ALA A 64 -1.92 -18.20 -6.96
C ALA A 64 -1.30 -19.38 -7.75
N ARG A 65 -2.10 -20.00 -8.63
CA ARG A 65 -1.66 -21.06 -9.55
C ARG A 65 -1.29 -20.49 -10.91
#